data_AF-M5RZ35-F1
#
_entry.id   AF-M5RZ35-F1
#
_cell.length_a   1.000
_cell.length_b   1.000
_cell.length_c   1.000
_cell.angle_alpha   90.00
_cell.angle_beta   90.00
_cell.angle_gamma   90.00
#
_symmetry.space_group_name_H-M   'P 1'
#
loop_
_entity.id
_entity.type
_entity.pdbx_description
1 polymer ?
#
loop_
_entity_poly.entity_id
_entity_poly.type
_entity_poly.pdbx_seq_one_letter_code
_entity_poly.pdbx_strand_id
1 'polypeptide(L)'
;MEGKTPEITVKQARKLMASIDATNLVGLRDRAIIGILIYTAARVGAVAGLRQRNFYDLGDQHCLRFTEKGGKSREIPNRPDI
;
A
#
# COMPACT_ATOMS: atom_id res chain seq x y z
N MET A 1 18.42 0.71 -25.87
CA MET A 1 18.26 -0.11 -24.64
C MET A 1 16.96 0.37 -23.99
N GLU A 2 15.82 -0.05 -24.54
CA GLU A 2 14.53 0.61 -24.34
C GLU A 2 13.69 -0.09 -23.26
N GLY A 3 13.06 0.71 -22.40
CA GLY A 3 11.74 0.38 -21.83
C GLY A 3 11.66 -0.54 -20.60
N LYS A 4 12.76 -0.85 -19.89
CA LYS A 4 12.63 -1.54 -18.60
C LYS A 4 12.65 -0.53 -17.45
N THR A 5 11.51 -0.31 -16.81
CA THR A 5 11.46 0.34 -15.52
C THR A 5 12.36 -0.44 -14.56
N PRO A 6 13.41 0.17 -13.99
CA PRO A 6 14.29 -0.54 -13.08
C PRO A 6 13.50 -1.04 -11.86
N GLU A 7 13.69 -2.31 -11.53
CA GLU A 7 13.03 -2.96 -10.40
C GLU A 7 13.54 -2.37 -9.08
N ILE A 8 12.62 -2.14 -8.14
CA ILE A 8 12.97 -1.78 -6.76
C ILE A 8 13.23 -3.07 -5.99
N THR A 9 14.49 -3.31 -5.62
CA THR A 9 14.86 -4.48 -4.80
C THR A 9 14.26 -4.41 -3.40
N VAL A 10 14.12 -5.56 -2.74
CA VAL A 10 13.68 -5.64 -1.32
C VAL A 10 14.52 -4.75 -0.40
N LYS A 11 15.84 -4.68 -0.63
CA LYS A 11 16.74 -3.83 0.17
C LYS A 11 16.45 -2.34 -0.04
N GLN A 12 16.17 -1.92 -1.27
CA GLN A 12 15.79 -0.54 -1.58
C GLN A 12 14.42 -0.19 -0.98
N ALA A 13 13.44 -1.08 -1.08
CA ALA A 13 12.11 -0.91 -0.48
C ALA A 13 12.21 -0.75 1.05
N ARG A 14 12.98 -1.62 1.73
CA ARG A 14 13.21 -1.51 3.18
C ARG A 14 13.91 -0.21 3.56
N LYS A 15 14.93 0.20 2.79
CA LYS A 15 15.63 1.48 3.00
C LYS A 15 14.68 2.67 2.87
N LEU A 16 13.82 2.66 1.85
CA LEU A 16 12.81 3.70 1.64
C LEU A 16 11.84 3.77 2.84
N MET A 17 11.28 2.64 3.25
CA MET A 17 10.36 2.57 4.40
C MET A 17 11.02 3.06 5.70
N ALA A 18 12.31 2.76 5.91
CA ALA A 18 13.07 3.21 7.08
C ALA A 18 13.42 4.70 7.05
N SER A 19 13.48 5.33 5.87
CA SER A 19 13.77 6.76 5.74
C SER A 19 12.59 7.69 6.06
N ILE A 20 11.38 7.15 6.19
CA ILE A 20 10.19 7.93 6.52
C ILE A 20 10.13 8.13 8.02
N ASP A 21 10.26 9.39 8.47
CA ASP A 21 10.05 9.76 9.86
C ASP A 21 8.60 9.45 10.26
N ALA A 22 8.40 8.50 11.16
CA ALA A 22 7.09 8.06 11.62
C ALA A 22 6.73 8.62 13.02
N THR A 23 7.42 9.66 13.49
CA THR A 23 7.14 10.29 14.79
C THR A 23 5.98 11.29 14.74
N ASN A 24 5.50 11.64 13.55
CA ASN A 24 4.40 12.57 13.34
C ASN A 24 3.31 11.97 12.42
N LEU A 25 2.12 12.58 12.42
CA LEU A 25 0.96 12.09 11.69
C LEU A 25 1.17 12.04 10.17
N VAL A 26 1.88 13.02 9.60
CA VAL A 26 2.19 13.07 8.16
C VAL A 26 3.10 11.90 7.79
N GLY A 27 4.12 11.68 8.60
CA GLY A 27 5.03 10.55 8.53
C GLY A 27 4.36 9.19 8.56
N LEU A 28 3.47 8.98 9.53
CA LEU A 28 2.68 7.75 9.64
C LEU A 28 1.81 7.52 8.41
N ARG A 29 1.15 8.58 7.91
CA ARG A 29 0.35 8.52 6.68
C ARG A 29 1.20 8.12 5.47
N ASP A 30 2.32 8.79 5.27
CA ASP A 30 3.17 8.58 4.10
C ASP A 30 3.79 7.17 4.15
N ARG A 31 4.19 6.71 5.34
CA ARG A 31 4.66 5.33 5.55
C ARG A 31 3.57 4.31 5.24
N ALA A 32 2.33 4.54 5.64
CA ALA A 32 1.20 3.66 5.33
C ALA A 32 0.90 3.62 3.82
N ILE A 33 0.87 4.77 3.15
CA ILE A 33 0.64 4.86 1.69
C ILE A 33 1.70 4.10 0.92
N ILE A 34 2.98 4.33 1.23
CA ILE A 34 4.10 3.64 0.57
C ILE A 34 4.09 2.14 0.89
N GLY A 35 3.79 1.77 2.14
CA GLY A 35 3.65 0.36 2.53
C GLY A 35 2.56 -0.34 1.73
N ILE A 36 1.39 0.28 1.56
CA ILE A 36 0.31 -0.26 0.73
C ILE A 36 0.78 -0.48 -0.70
N LEU A 37 1.46 0.50 -1.32
CA LEU A 37 1.97 0.36 -2.69
C LEU A 37 2.95 -0.80 -2.83
N ILE A 38 3.86 -0.97 -1.87
CA ILE A 38 4.88 -2.04 -1.87
C ILE A 38 4.23 -3.42 -1.70
N TYR A 39 3.33 -3.59 -0.73
CA TYR A 39 2.83 -4.92 -0.34
C TYR A 39 1.61 -5.40 -1.13
N THR A 40 0.85 -4.50 -1.75
CA THR A 40 -0.40 -4.87 -2.44
C THR A 40 -0.29 -4.85 -3.97
N ALA A 41 0.79 -4.25 -4.50
CA ALA A 41 0.94 -3.91 -5.92
C ALA A 41 -0.27 -3.13 -6.48
N ALA A 42 -0.98 -2.37 -5.62
CA ALA A 42 -2.09 -1.53 -6.04
C ALA A 42 -1.60 -0.35 -6.88
N ARG A 43 -2.45 0.11 -7.80
CA ARG A 43 -2.17 1.31 -8.60
C ARG A 43 -2.27 2.56 -7.74
N VAL A 44 -1.42 3.56 -8.01
CA VAL A 44 -1.42 4.83 -7.26
C VAL A 44 -2.80 5.49 -7.19
N GLY A 45 -3.58 5.47 -8.27
CA GLY A 45 -4.93 6.03 -8.27
C GLY A 45 -5.91 5.27 -7.36
N ALA A 46 -5.75 3.96 -7.22
CA ALA A 46 -6.57 3.16 -6.31
C ALA A 46 -6.21 3.45 -4.84
N VAL A 47 -4.92 3.59 -4.54
CA VAL A 47 -4.45 3.98 -3.20
C VAL A 47 -4.91 5.40 -2.84
N ALA A 48 -4.81 6.34 -3.77
CA ALA A 48 -5.26 7.73 -3.56
C ALA A 48 -6.79 7.83 -3.33
N GLY A 49 -7.57 6.87 -3.81
CA GLY A 49 -9.01 6.80 -3.62
C GLY A 49 -9.47 6.08 -2.35
N LEU A 50 -8.55 5.47 -1.58
CA LEU A 50 -8.90 4.74 -0.37
C LEU A 50 -9.56 5.66 0.68
N ARG A 51 -10.58 5.13 1.33
CA ARG A 51 -11.26 5.73 2.47
C ARG A 51 -11.17 4.80 3.67
N GLN A 52 -11.42 5.31 4.87
CA GLN A 52 -11.41 4.49 6.09
C GLN A 52 -12.33 3.26 5.96
N ARG A 53 -13.53 3.41 5.39
CA ARG A 53 -14.47 2.29 5.12
C ARG A 53 -13.93 1.17 4.21
N ASN A 54 -12.86 1.44 3.47
CA ASN A 54 -12.22 0.45 2.60
C ASN A 54 -11.28 -0.47 3.38
N PHE A 55 -10.92 -0.09 4.62
CA PHE A 55 -10.24 -0.94 5.57
C PHE A 55 -11.26 -1.48 6.56
N TYR A 56 -11.44 -2.80 6.59
CA TYR A 56 -12.44 -3.43 7.45
C TYR A 56 -11.92 -4.75 8.00
N ASP A 57 -12.53 -5.18 9.10
CA ASP A 57 -12.20 -6.41 9.81
C ASP A 57 -13.15 -7.54 9.36
N LEU A 58 -12.59 -8.71 9.08
CA LEU A 58 -13.32 -9.95 8.79
C LEU A 58 -13.33 -10.92 9.98
N GLY A 59 -12.89 -10.47 11.17
CA GLY A 59 -12.78 -11.27 12.40
C GLY A 59 -11.38 -11.84 12.57
N ASP A 60 -10.90 -12.59 11.58
CA ASP A 60 -9.58 -13.25 11.63
C ASP A 60 -8.49 -12.45 10.91
N GLN A 61 -8.87 -11.46 10.09
CA GLN A 61 -7.94 -10.64 9.31
C GLN A 61 -8.56 -9.30 8.95
N HIS A 62 -7.72 -8.27 8.86
CA HIS A 62 -8.10 -7.03 8.22
C HIS A 62 -8.01 -7.17 6.69
N CYS A 63 -8.84 -6.42 5.97
CA CYS A 63 -8.84 -6.39 4.51
C CYS A 63 -8.87 -4.95 3.99
N LEU A 64 -8.18 -4.73 2.87
CA LEU A 64 -8.24 -3.50 2.08
C LEU A 64 -9.01 -3.76 0.78
N ARG A 65 -10.08 -3.01 0.55
CA ARG A 65 -10.83 -3.00 -0.71
C ARG A 65 -10.42 -1.83 -1.59
N PHE A 66 -9.83 -2.14 -2.74
CA PHE A 66 -9.44 -1.18 -3.76
C PHE A 66 -10.51 -1.07 -4.84
N THR A 67 -10.80 0.15 -5.27
CA THR A 67 -11.61 0.40 -6.46
C THR A 67 -10.70 0.53 -7.68
N GLU A 68 -10.90 -0.31 -8.68
CA GLU A 68 -10.15 -0.29 -9.94
C GLU A 68 -10.96 0.33 -11.08
N LYS A 69 -10.26 0.62 -12.19
CA LYS A 69 -10.88 1.14 -13.41
C LYS A 69 -11.97 0.17 -13.91
N GLY A 70 -13.09 0.72 -14.34
CA GLY A 70 -14.22 -0.05 -14.84
C GLY A 70 -15.16 -0.57 -13.76
N GLY A 71 -15.11 -0.02 -12.53
CA GLY A 71 -16.01 -0.38 -11.44
C GLY A 71 -15.68 -1.71 -10.76
N LYS A 72 -14.55 -2.32 -11.10
CA LYS A 72 -14.08 -3.54 -10.45
C LYS A 72 -13.54 -3.23 -9.05
N SER A 73 -13.68 -4.18 -8.13
CA SER A 73 -13.05 -4.10 -6.82
C SER A 73 -12.10 -5.28 -6.61
N ARG A 74 -11.01 -5.03 -5.90
CA ARG A 74 -10.03 -6.04 -5.49
C ARG A 74 -9.86 -5.96 -3.98
N GLU A 75 -9.97 -7.09 -3.31
CA GLU A 75 -9.77 -7.19 -1.86
C GLU A 75 -8.44 -7.87 -1.59
N ILE A 76 -7.67 -7.29 -0.67
CA ILE A 76 -6.34 -7.77 -0.32
C ILE A 76 -6.29 -7.90 1.21
N PRO A 77 -6.04 -9.11 1.73
CA PRO A 77 -5.83 -9.29 3.16
C PRO A 77 -4.65 -8.45 3.63
N ASN A 78 -4.87 -7.72 4.73
CA ASN A 78 -3.84 -6.99 5.44
C ASN A 78 -3.40 -7.83 6.65
N ARG A 79 -2.23 -8.43 6.53
CA ARG A 79 -1.59 -9.19 7.59
C ARG A 79 -0.70 -8.26 8.43
N PRO A 80 -1.07 -7.97 9.69
CA PRO A 80 -0.29 -7.06 10.54
C PRO A 80 0.98 -7.70 11.13
N ASP A 81 1.18 -9.00 10.93
CA ASP A 81 2.23 -9.85 11.51
C ASP A 81 3.51 -9.99 10.65
N ILE A 82 3.55 -9.37 9.46
CA ILE A 82 4.67 -9.39 8.50
C ILE A 82 5.35 -8.02 8.34
#